data_AF-A0AAD9IR23-F1
#
_entry.id   AF-A0AAD9IR23-F1
#
_cell.length_a   1.000
_cell.length_b   1.000
_cell.length_c   1.000
_cell.angle_alpha   90.00
_cell.angle_beta   90.00
_cell.angle_gamma   90.00
#
_symmetry.space_group_name_H-M   'P 1'
#
loop_
_entity.id
_entity.type
_entity.pdbx_description
1 polymer ?
#
loop_
_entity_poly.entity_id
_entity_poly.type
_entity_poly.pdbx_seq_one_letter_code
_entity_poly.pdbx_strand_id
1 'polypeptide(L)'
;MVVWKDRKTSSMSILMINLAIVDTLVLWIWANQVAVQALCAVTGSCSHYELIKPFLWAYLWPVGATVQLMATWSIVSITFTRFVSVCWSARATHLNSRRKVIIRLCIMYMFCLIFNLPNFFRLHVITDDDGRPRLAKSRITSSLLFIYGYQVFLYYLVIYIVPLTLVIYFTVRLYSSLRQWNKKREDMTAKARDNHDLTFSLVIVVLVFVICQLVNPIHRLLAAIYPKTENVCGSVPFYYKSWASILVNFNSASNFFIFCLCGIGFRRRLIQMCCRRGSVEPSHFM
;
A
#
# COMPACT_ATOMS: atom_id res chain seq x y z
N MET A 1 -12.21 -12.75 19.60
CA MET A 1 -13.45 -12.03 19.23
C MET A 1 -13.64 -10.77 20.09
N VAL A 2 -12.68 -9.82 20.06
CA VAL A 2 -12.67 -8.61 20.93
C VAL A 2 -12.43 -7.36 20.07
N VAL A 3 -13.19 -7.25 18.99
CA VAL A 3 -13.11 -6.08 18.07
C VAL A 3 -14.31 -5.13 18.28
N TRP A 4 -15.33 -5.52 19.04
CA TRP A 4 -16.65 -4.92 18.89
C TRP A 4 -17.16 -4.01 20.00
N LYS A 5 -16.66 -4.07 21.25
CA LYS A 5 -17.46 -3.50 22.36
C LYS A 5 -17.25 -2.00 22.67
N ASP A 6 -16.04 -1.42 22.53
CA ASP A 6 -15.80 -0.07 23.10
C ASP A 6 -15.21 1.00 22.17
N ARG A 7 -15.64 1.01 20.90
CA ARG A 7 -15.56 2.25 20.12
C ARG A 7 -16.79 2.34 19.24
N LYS A 8 -17.48 3.49 19.28
CA LYS A 8 -18.07 4.04 18.04
C LYS A 8 -17.02 3.86 16.95
N THR A 9 -17.24 2.96 15.99
CA THR A 9 -16.27 2.57 14.97
C THR A 9 -16.03 3.78 14.07
N SER A 10 -15.11 4.65 14.50
CA SER A 10 -14.71 5.83 13.75
C SER A 10 -14.23 5.37 12.38
N SER A 11 -14.73 6.01 11.32
CA SER A 11 -14.42 5.67 9.93
C SER A 11 -12.93 5.60 9.63
N MET A 12 -12.12 6.33 10.39
CA MET A 12 -10.66 6.23 10.34
C MET A 12 -10.13 4.86 10.77
N SER A 13 -10.71 4.25 11.81
CA SER A 13 -10.29 2.93 12.29
C SER A 13 -10.57 1.85 11.24
N ILE A 14 -11.68 1.96 10.50
CA ILE A 14 -12.01 1.05 9.40
C ILE A 14 -10.97 1.15 8.28
N LEU A 15 -10.61 2.37 7.89
CA LEU A 15 -9.61 2.60 6.85
C LEU A 15 -8.22 2.10 7.24
N MET A 16 -7.81 2.30 8.50
CA MET A 16 -6.51 1.82 9.00
C MET A 16 -6.45 0.29 9.06
N ILE A 17 -7.51 -0.38 9.51
CA ILE A 17 -7.58 -1.85 9.51
C ILE A 17 -7.54 -2.38 8.08
N ASN A 18 -8.32 -1.78 7.18
CA ASN A 18 -8.32 -2.14 5.77
C ASN A 18 -6.90 -1.99 5.18
N LEU A 19 -6.23 -0.86 5.38
CA LEU A 19 -4.87 -0.65 4.88
C LEU A 19 -3.89 -1.70 5.44
N ALA A 20 -3.97 -2.02 6.73
CA ALA A 20 -3.12 -3.05 7.33
C ALA A 20 -3.33 -4.44 6.70
N ILE A 21 -4.58 -4.81 6.38
CA ILE A 21 -4.88 -6.05 5.66
C ILE A 21 -4.24 -6.02 4.27
N VAL A 22 -4.41 -4.92 3.53
CA VAL A 22 -3.85 -4.79 2.18
C VAL A 22 -2.33 -4.79 2.20
N ASP A 23 -1.67 -4.07 3.11
CA ASP A 23 -0.21 -4.09 3.26
C ASP A 23 0.31 -5.48 3.63
N THR A 24 -0.42 -6.23 4.47
CA THR A 24 -0.07 -7.63 4.79
C THR A 24 -0.12 -8.50 3.53
N LEU A 25 -1.13 -8.32 2.67
CA LEU A 25 -1.23 -9.02 1.40
C LEU A 25 -0.10 -8.61 0.43
N VAL A 26 0.26 -7.33 0.37
CA VAL A 26 1.41 -6.83 -0.41
C VAL A 26 2.68 -7.56 0.03
N LEU A 27 2.98 -7.52 1.33
CA LEU A 27 4.16 -8.17 1.90
C LEU A 27 4.18 -9.67 1.60
N TRP A 28 3.07 -10.37 1.78
CA TRP A 28 2.99 -11.80 1.51
C TRP A 28 3.25 -12.12 0.03
N ILE A 29 2.64 -11.38 -0.90
CA ILE A 29 2.80 -11.60 -2.34
C ILE A 29 4.26 -11.37 -2.76
N TRP A 30 4.85 -10.23 -2.37
CA TRP A 30 6.23 -9.90 -2.76
C TRP A 30 7.26 -10.78 -2.05
N ALA A 31 7.03 -11.17 -0.80
CA ALA A 31 7.88 -12.12 -0.10
C ALA A 31 7.92 -13.47 -0.83
N ASN A 32 6.78 -13.99 -1.30
CA ASN A 32 6.77 -15.22 -2.10
C ASN A 32 7.52 -15.07 -3.42
N GLN A 33 7.44 -13.92 -4.10
CA GLN A 33 8.21 -13.72 -5.33
C GLN A 33 9.73 -13.69 -5.10
N VAL A 34 10.19 -13.09 -3.99
CA VAL A 34 11.62 -12.96 -3.68
C VAL A 34 12.17 -14.23 -3.03
N ALA A 35 11.42 -14.85 -2.11
CA ALA A 35 11.85 -16.02 -1.34
C ALA A 35 12.20 -17.21 -2.24
N VAL A 36 11.39 -17.48 -3.28
CA VAL A 36 11.66 -18.60 -4.20
C VAL A 36 12.96 -18.36 -4.99
N GLN A 37 13.25 -17.11 -5.37
CA GLN A 37 14.52 -16.77 -6.01
C GLN A 37 15.70 -16.90 -5.05
N ALA A 38 15.55 -16.44 -3.80
CA ALA A 38 16.59 -16.53 -2.79
C ALA A 38 16.93 -17.99 -2.41
N LEU A 39 15.91 -18.86 -2.30
CA LEU A 39 16.10 -20.28 -2.00
C LEU A 39 16.89 -21.01 -3.10
N CYS A 40 16.64 -20.70 -4.37
CA CYS A 40 17.45 -21.23 -5.49
C CYS A 40 18.91 -20.77 -5.39
N ALA A 41 19.16 -19.50 -5.08
CA ALA A 41 20.51 -18.97 -4.93
C ALA A 41 21.30 -19.61 -3.78
N VAL A 42 20.65 -19.94 -2.65
CA VAL A 42 21.31 -20.52 -1.47
C VAL A 42 21.51 -22.03 -1.61
N THR A 43 20.54 -22.75 -2.15
CA THR A 43 20.56 -24.23 -2.20
C THR A 43 21.21 -24.78 -3.47
N GLY A 44 21.45 -23.96 -4.49
CA GLY A 44 21.93 -24.38 -5.81
C GLY A 44 20.91 -25.20 -6.63
N SER A 45 19.76 -25.56 -6.04
CA SER A 45 18.72 -26.38 -6.69
C SER A 45 17.67 -25.51 -7.38
N CYS A 46 18.02 -24.97 -8.55
CA CYS A 46 17.16 -24.03 -9.28
C CYS A 46 16.12 -24.67 -10.22
N SER A 47 16.07 -26.00 -10.30
CA SER A 47 15.11 -26.73 -11.15
C SER A 47 13.66 -26.40 -10.82
N HIS A 48 13.31 -26.42 -9.52
CA HIS A 48 11.97 -26.05 -9.03
C HIS A 48 11.66 -24.57 -9.24
N TYR A 49 12.66 -23.69 -9.12
CA TYR A 49 12.48 -22.25 -9.36
C TYR A 49 12.13 -21.97 -10.81
N GLU A 50 12.85 -22.54 -11.78
CA GLU A 50 12.58 -22.31 -13.21
C GLU A 50 11.22 -22.90 -13.64
N LEU A 51 10.73 -23.93 -12.96
CA LEU A 51 9.37 -24.45 -13.15
C LEU A 51 8.29 -23.50 -12.63
N ILE A 52 8.47 -22.91 -11.44
CA ILE A 52 7.45 -22.12 -10.74
C ILE A 52 7.44 -20.64 -11.19
N LYS A 53 8.61 -20.09 -11.52
CA LYS A 53 8.81 -18.68 -11.87
C LYS A 53 7.87 -18.17 -12.98
N PRO A 54 7.64 -18.87 -14.10
CA PRO A 54 6.68 -18.43 -15.12
C PRO A 54 5.26 -18.21 -14.54
N PHE A 55 4.80 -19.10 -13.66
CA PHE A 55 3.50 -18.98 -13.02
C PHE A 55 3.43 -17.78 -12.06
N LEU A 56 4.49 -17.55 -11.27
CA LEU A 56 4.58 -16.38 -10.39
C LEU A 56 4.51 -15.06 -11.18
N TRP A 57 5.16 -15.00 -12.34
CA TRP A 57 5.14 -13.80 -13.19
C TRP A 57 3.85 -13.62 -13.97
N ALA A 58 3.21 -14.70 -14.44
CA ALA A 58 1.97 -14.63 -15.18
C ALA A 58 0.77 -14.31 -14.28
N TYR A 59 0.69 -14.93 -13.10
CA TYR A 59 -0.52 -14.90 -12.28
C TYR A 59 -0.35 -14.17 -10.95
N LEU A 60 0.77 -14.36 -10.24
CA LEU A 60 0.95 -13.73 -8.92
C LEU A 60 1.35 -12.26 -9.03
N TRP A 61 2.17 -11.90 -10.02
CA TRP A 61 2.60 -10.51 -10.26
C TRP A 61 1.43 -9.54 -10.51
N PRO A 62 0.45 -9.81 -11.40
CA PRO A 62 -0.68 -8.89 -11.60
C PRO A 62 -1.57 -8.77 -10.35
N VAL A 63 -1.69 -9.82 -9.55
CA VAL A 63 -2.36 -9.75 -8.24
C VAL A 63 -1.58 -8.79 -7.32
N GLY A 64 -0.27 -8.96 -7.20
CA GLY A 64 0.59 -8.06 -6.41
C GLY A 64 0.49 -6.60 -6.84
N ALA A 65 0.53 -6.34 -8.15
CA ALA A 65 0.35 -5.01 -8.73
C ALA A 65 -1.02 -4.40 -8.39
N THR A 66 -2.06 -5.22 -8.35
CA THR A 66 -3.42 -4.78 -8.02
C THR A 66 -3.57 -4.44 -6.53
N VAL A 67 -3.07 -5.31 -5.65
CA VAL A 67 -3.10 -5.10 -4.20
C VAL A 67 -2.23 -3.90 -3.81
N GLN A 68 -1.09 -3.69 -4.47
CA GLN A 68 -0.25 -2.51 -4.28
C GLN A 68 -0.97 -1.21 -4.69
N LEU A 69 -1.73 -1.24 -5.79
CA LEU A 69 -2.56 -0.11 -6.19
C LEU A 69 -3.67 0.16 -5.16
N MET A 70 -4.30 -0.89 -4.63
CA MET A 70 -5.28 -0.77 -3.54
C MET A 70 -4.67 -0.12 -2.29
N ALA A 71 -3.45 -0.51 -1.89
CA ALA A 71 -2.75 0.07 -0.74
C ALA A 71 -2.52 1.58 -0.94
N THR A 72 -2.03 1.95 -2.12
CA THR A 72 -1.79 3.34 -2.52
C THR A 72 -3.05 4.19 -2.40
N TRP A 73 -4.16 3.72 -2.98
CA TRP A 73 -5.42 4.46 -2.94
C TRP A 73 -6.10 4.44 -1.57
N SER A 74 -5.85 3.42 -0.73
CA SER A 74 -6.23 3.43 0.68
C SER A 74 -5.53 4.56 1.46
N ILE A 75 -4.26 4.86 1.18
CA ILE A 75 -3.54 6.00 1.78
C ILE A 75 -4.17 7.34 1.35
N VAL A 76 -4.51 7.49 0.07
CA VAL A 76 -5.24 8.67 -0.42
C VAL A 76 -6.57 8.83 0.32
N SER A 77 -7.32 7.74 0.49
CA SER A 77 -8.61 7.72 1.19
C SER A 77 -8.49 8.09 2.68
N ILE A 78 -7.43 7.62 3.34
CA ILE A 78 -7.09 7.99 4.72
C ILE A 78 -6.81 9.48 4.83
N THR A 79 -5.95 9.99 3.94
CA THR A 79 -5.54 11.40 3.92
C THR A 79 -6.74 12.31 3.65
N PHE A 80 -7.58 11.94 2.68
CA PHE A 80 -8.83 12.64 2.39
C PHE A 80 -9.80 12.66 3.59
N THR A 81 -9.98 11.51 4.25
CA THR A 81 -10.86 11.40 5.42
C THR A 81 -10.38 12.33 6.54
N ARG A 82 -9.07 12.42 6.75
CA ARG A 82 -8.44 13.32 7.73
C ARG A 82 -8.61 14.79 7.35
N PHE A 83 -8.35 15.13 6.10
CA PHE A 83 -8.59 16.46 5.57
C PHE A 83 -10.04 16.90 5.81
N VAL A 84 -11.03 16.07 5.45
CA VAL A 84 -12.45 16.37 5.66
C VAL A 84 -12.76 16.53 7.15
N SER A 85 -12.22 15.67 8.02
CA SER A 85 -12.46 15.74 9.47
C SER A 85 -11.94 17.02 10.12
N VAL A 86 -10.83 17.58 9.64
CA VAL A 86 -10.20 18.77 10.23
C VAL A 86 -10.64 20.05 9.53
N CYS A 87 -10.52 20.10 8.20
CA CYS A 87 -10.80 21.30 7.43
C CYS A 87 -12.31 21.52 7.24
N TRP A 88 -13.10 20.44 7.17
CA TRP A 88 -14.55 20.49 6.96
C TRP A 88 -15.31 19.75 8.07
N SER A 89 -14.98 20.07 9.32
CA SER A 89 -15.57 19.44 10.52
C SER A 89 -17.11 19.41 10.48
N ALA A 90 -17.77 20.47 10.00
CA ALA A 90 -19.23 20.55 9.84
C ALA A 90 -19.81 19.50 8.88
N ARG A 91 -19.07 19.11 7.83
CA ARG A 91 -19.49 18.09 6.85
C ARG A 91 -18.93 16.71 7.16
N ALA A 92 -18.01 16.60 8.12
CA ALA A 92 -17.28 15.37 8.41
C ALA A 92 -18.18 14.25 8.91
N THR A 93 -19.20 14.55 9.72
CA THR A 93 -20.19 13.55 10.20
C THR A 93 -20.95 12.90 9.04
N HIS A 94 -21.32 13.70 8.03
CA HIS A 94 -22.04 13.22 6.86
C HIS A 94 -21.14 12.54 5.82
N LEU A 95 -19.95 13.08 5.55
CA LEU A 95 -19.03 12.58 4.52
C LEU A 95 -18.19 11.39 4.99
N ASN A 96 -17.85 11.34 6.29
CA ASN A 96 -17.10 10.25 6.89
C ASN A 96 -18.02 9.36 7.72
N SER A 97 -19.28 9.18 7.30
CA SER A 97 -20.13 8.15 7.88
C SER A 97 -19.62 6.76 7.47
N ARG A 98 -19.79 5.77 8.35
CA ARG A 98 -19.28 4.41 8.15
C ARG A 98 -19.69 3.82 6.80
N ARG A 99 -20.97 3.93 6.45
CA ARG A 99 -21.51 3.41 5.18
C ARG A 99 -20.83 4.04 3.96
N LYS A 100 -20.65 5.37 3.96
CA LYS A 100 -20.03 6.06 2.82
C LYS A 100 -18.55 5.74 2.68
N VAL A 101 -17.83 5.59 3.79
CA VAL A 101 -16.41 5.20 3.76
C VAL A 101 -16.25 3.81 3.17
N ILE A 102 -17.10 2.86 3.55
CA ILE A 102 -17.11 1.50 2.96
C ILE A 102 -17.46 1.55 1.48
N ILE A 103 -18.49 2.29 1.08
CA ILE A 103 -18.86 2.44 -0.35
C ILE A 103 -17.68 3.04 -1.15
N ARG A 104 -17.01 4.08 -0.64
CA ARG A 104 -15.83 4.66 -1.28
C ARG A 104 -14.72 3.64 -1.46
N LEU A 105 -14.41 2.84 -0.43
CA LEU A 105 -13.43 1.77 -0.51
C LEU A 105 -13.81 0.74 -1.58
N CYS A 106 -15.05 0.28 -1.60
CA CYS A 106 -15.52 -0.72 -2.58
C CYS A 106 -15.40 -0.19 -4.02
N ILE A 107 -15.88 1.03 -4.29
CA ILE A 107 -15.78 1.66 -5.62
C ILE A 107 -14.32 1.77 -6.05
N MET A 108 -13.46 2.23 -5.14
CA MET A 108 -12.03 2.39 -5.38
C MET A 108 -11.34 1.06 -5.67
N TYR A 109 -11.69 -0.02 -4.97
CA TYR A 109 -11.12 -1.35 -5.19
C TYR A 109 -11.61 -1.98 -6.49
N MET A 110 -12.88 -1.77 -6.85
CA MET A 110 -13.39 -2.15 -8.17
C MET A 110 -12.64 -1.42 -9.28
N PHE A 111 -12.40 -0.12 -9.12
CA PHE A 111 -11.54 0.63 -10.04
C PHE A 111 -10.13 0.04 -10.13
N CYS A 112 -9.49 -0.29 -9.00
CA CYS A 112 -8.15 -0.88 -8.99
C CYS A 112 -8.09 -2.24 -9.73
N LEU A 113 -9.12 -3.08 -9.56
CA LEU A 113 -9.26 -4.37 -10.24
C LEU A 113 -9.43 -4.18 -11.75
N ILE A 114 -10.39 -3.35 -12.17
CA ILE A 114 -10.66 -3.07 -13.59
C ILE A 114 -9.42 -2.46 -14.26
N PHE A 115 -8.77 -1.51 -13.59
CA PHE A 115 -7.57 -0.86 -14.11
C PHE A 115 -6.40 -1.83 -14.31
N ASN A 116 -6.22 -2.80 -13.41
CA ASN A 116 -5.16 -3.81 -13.53
C ASN A 116 -5.56 -5.02 -14.38
N LEU A 117 -6.82 -5.16 -14.77
CA LEU A 117 -7.32 -6.29 -15.53
C LEU A 117 -6.47 -6.61 -16.78
N PRO A 118 -5.99 -5.64 -17.58
CA PRO A 118 -5.13 -5.93 -18.73
C PRO A 118 -3.78 -6.57 -18.37
N ASN A 119 -3.28 -6.38 -17.14
CA ASN A 119 -2.04 -7.04 -16.69
C ASN A 119 -2.21 -8.55 -16.48
N PHE A 120 -3.43 -9.02 -16.18
CA PHE A 120 -3.73 -10.46 -16.03
C PHE A 120 -3.68 -11.19 -17.37
N PHE A 121 -4.04 -10.52 -18.47
CA PHE A 121 -4.04 -11.10 -19.82
C PHE A 121 -2.75 -10.86 -20.59
N ARG A 122 -1.76 -10.22 -19.95
CA ARG A 122 -0.49 -9.84 -20.60
C ARG A 122 0.42 -11.03 -20.85
N LEU A 123 0.56 -11.88 -19.85
CA LEU A 123 1.48 -13.02 -19.86
C LEU A 123 0.68 -14.29 -19.67
N HIS A 124 1.00 -15.31 -20.44
CA HIS A 124 0.50 -16.67 -20.27
C HIS A 124 1.68 -17.64 -20.29
N VAL A 125 1.50 -18.78 -19.63
CA VAL A 125 2.51 -19.83 -19.59
C VAL A 125 2.28 -20.77 -20.77
N ILE A 126 3.31 -20.99 -21.57
CA ILE A 126 3.36 -21.99 -22.63
C ILE A 126 4.43 -23.02 -22.28
N THR A 127 4.32 -24.23 -22.83
CA THR A 127 5.34 -25.26 -22.68
C THR A 127 6.27 -25.22 -23.89
N ASP A 128 7.57 -25.17 -23.65
CA ASP A 128 8.61 -25.24 -24.69
C ASP A 128 8.76 -26.67 -25.22
N ASP A 129 9.53 -26.84 -26.30
CA ASP A 129 9.76 -28.13 -26.95
C ASP A 129 10.39 -29.17 -25.98
N ASP A 130 11.14 -28.70 -24.97
CA ASP A 130 11.74 -29.51 -23.91
C ASP A 130 10.77 -29.82 -22.73
N GLY A 131 9.48 -29.51 -22.86
CA GLY A 131 8.49 -29.71 -21.79
C GLY A 131 8.55 -28.70 -20.64
N ARG A 132 9.32 -27.61 -20.79
CA ARG A 132 9.55 -26.61 -19.73
C ARG A 132 8.59 -25.42 -19.85
N PRO A 133 8.04 -24.90 -18.73
CA PRO A 133 7.16 -23.74 -18.77
C PRO A 133 7.94 -22.46 -19.12
N ARG A 134 7.41 -21.66 -20.04
CA ARG A 134 7.96 -20.39 -20.51
C ARG A 134 6.88 -19.32 -20.56
N LEU A 135 7.28 -18.07 -20.37
CA LEU A 135 6.39 -16.91 -20.50
C LEU A 135 6.24 -16.48 -21.96
N ALA A 136 5.00 -16.42 -22.43
CA ALA A 136 4.63 -15.80 -23.70
C ALA A 136 3.82 -14.51 -23.49
N LYS A 137 4.03 -13.51 -24.36
CA LYS A 137 3.24 -12.28 -24.38
C LYS A 137 2.01 -12.47 -25.26
N SER A 138 0.87 -11.93 -24.85
CA SER A 138 -0.32 -11.90 -25.72
C SER A 138 -0.13 -10.93 -26.90
N ARG A 139 -0.70 -11.25 -28.08
CA ARG A 139 -0.66 -10.39 -29.28
C ARG A 139 -1.20 -8.99 -29.00
N ILE A 140 -2.31 -8.88 -28.27
CA ILE A 140 -2.94 -7.60 -27.91
C ILE A 140 -1.99 -6.73 -27.09
N THR A 141 -1.28 -7.35 -26.15
CA THR A 141 -0.36 -6.67 -25.22
C THR A 141 1.03 -6.37 -25.81
N SER A 142 1.26 -6.71 -27.08
CA SER A 142 2.51 -6.45 -27.79
C SER A 142 2.45 -5.17 -28.64
N SER A 143 1.29 -4.53 -28.74
CA SER A 143 1.14 -3.26 -29.46
C SER A 143 1.85 -2.10 -28.75
N LEU A 144 2.41 -1.16 -29.52
CA LEU A 144 3.06 0.04 -28.98
C LEU A 144 2.10 0.89 -28.13
N LEU A 145 0.83 0.96 -28.52
CA LEU A 145 -0.21 1.65 -27.76
C LEU A 145 -0.41 1.05 -26.37
N PHE A 146 -0.39 -0.28 -26.24
CA PHE A 146 -0.50 -0.94 -24.95
C PHE A 146 0.72 -0.68 -24.07
N ILE A 147 1.92 -0.75 -24.65
CA ILE A 147 3.17 -0.55 -23.90
C ILE A 147 3.28 0.92 -23.44
N TYR A 148 3.28 1.87 -24.36
CA TYR A 148 3.53 3.27 -24.01
C TYR A 148 2.29 3.97 -23.44
N GLY A 149 1.10 3.69 -24.00
CA GLY A 149 -0.15 4.31 -23.56
C GLY A 149 -0.63 3.76 -22.22
N TYR A 150 -0.79 2.43 -22.12
CA TYR A 150 -1.29 1.81 -20.88
C TYR A 150 -0.18 1.56 -19.85
N GLN A 151 0.87 0.80 -20.18
CA GLN A 151 1.85 0.35 -19.16
C GLN A 151 2.77 1.44 -18.65
N VAL A 152 3.15 2.39 -19.51
CA VAL A 152 4.00 3.51 -19.15
C VAL A 152 3.13 4.67 -18.69
N PHE A 153 2.38 5.32 -19.58
CA PHE A 153 1.72 6.58 -19.28
C PHE A 153 0.56 6.43 -18.28
N LEU A 154 -0.47 5.65 -18.63
CA LEU A 154 -1.68 5.58 -17.81
C LEU A 154 -1.41 4.94 -16.45
N TYR A 155 -0.64 3.85 -16.42
CA TYR A 155 -0.28 3.18 -15.18
C TYR A 155 0.53 4.10 -14.26
N TYR A 156 1.50 4.84 -14.80
CA TYR A 156 2.28 5.82 -14.04
C TYR A 156 1.40 6.92 -13.45
N LEU A 157 0.47 7.42 -14.24
CA LEU A 157 -0.47 8.46 -13.82
C LEU A 157 -1.31 7.99 -12.63
N VAL A 158 -1.86 6.77 -12.70
CA VAL A 158 -2.81 6.24 -11.71
C VAL A 158 -2.14 5.67 -10.46
N ILE A 159 -0.94 5.09 -10.56
CA ILE A 159 -0.23 4.54 -9.39
C ILE A 159 0.62 5.58 -8.64
N TYR A 160 1.02 6.66 -9.32
CA TYR A 160 1.98 7.61 -8.77
C TYR A 160 1.50 9.07 -8.84
N ILE A 161 1.36 9.66 -10.02
CA ILE A 161 1.13 11.11 -10.16
C ILE A 161 -0.16 11.57 -9.46
N VAL A 162 -1.28 10.89 -9.73
CA VAL A 162 -2.57 11.26 -9.14
C VAL A 162 -2.61 11.02 -7.62
N PRO A 163 -2.23 9.84 -7.10
CA PRO A 163 -2.16 9.63 -5.65
C PRO A 163 -1.26 10.64 -4.94
N LEU A 164 -0.08 10.92 -5.50
CA LEU A 164 0.90 11.84 -4.92
C LEU A 164 0.35 13.27 -4.84
N THR A 165 -0.18 13.77 -5.96
CA THR A 165 -0.72 15.14 -6.03
C THR A 165 -1.88 15.33 -5.06
N LEU A 166 -2.79 14.37 -4.98
CA LEU A 166 -3.90 14.40 -4.03
C LEU A 166 -3.42 14.38 -2.58
N VAL A 167 -2.49 13.49 -2.25
CA VAL A 167 -1.96 13.35 -0.90
C VAL A 167 -1.22 14.63 -0.48
N ILE A 168 -0.35 15.18 -1.32
CA ILE A 168 0.34 16.45 -1.06
C ILE A 168 -0.68 17.57 -0.86
N TYR A 169 -1.64 17.72 -1.78
CA TYR A 169 -2.68 18.75 -1.69
C TYR A 169 -3.46 18.68 -0.37
N PHE A 170 -3.97 17.49 -0.01
CA PHE A 170 -4.72 17.32 1.24
C PHE A 170 -3.86 17.58 2.47
N THR A 171 -2.59 17.18 2.44
CA THR A 171 -1.65 17.35 3.56
C THR A 171 -1.28 18.82 3.77
N VAL A 172 -1.00 19.56 2.69
CA VAL A 172 -0.71 21.01 2.74
C VAL A 172 -1.92 21.78 3.26
N ARG A 173 -3.12 21.47 2.79
CA ARG A 173 -4.36 22.11 3.26
C ARG A 173 -4.66 21.78 4.72
N LEU A 174 -4.42 20.54 5.13
CA LEU A 174 -4.56 20.08 6.51
C LEU A 174 -3.61 20.85 7.43
N TYR A 175 -2.32 20.91 7.07
CA TYR A 175 -1.30 21.65 7.82
C TYR A 175 -1.64 23.14 7.92
N SER A 176 -2.02 23.76 6.81
CA SER A 176 -2.38 25.18 6.78
C SER A 176 -3.57 25.50 7.68
N SER A 177 -4.62 24.67 7.64
CA SER A 177 -5.80 24.84 8.50
C SER A 177 -5.43 24.68 9.96
N LEU A 178 -4.62 23.68 10.31
CA LEU A 178 -4.17 23.47 11.69
C LEU A 178 -3.32 24.62 12.22
N ARG A 179 -2.42 25.18 11.39
CA ARG A 179 -1.64 26.37 11.79
C ARG A 179 -2.54 27.56 12.10
N GLN A 180 -3.59 27.77 11.31
CA GLN A 180 -4.58 28.82 11.57
C GLN A 180 -5.36 28.57 12.86
N TRP A 181 -5.72 27.31 13.14
CA TRP A 181 -6.38 26.93 14.39
C TRP A 181 -5.48 27.10 15.61
N ASN A 182 -4.20 26.72 15.53
CA ASN A 182 -3.23 26.87 16.62
C ASN A 182 -2.95 28.35 16.92
N LYS A 183 -2.76 29.18 15.87
CA LYS A 183 -2.58 30.63 16.04
C LYS A 183 -3.81 31.32 16.66
N LYS A 184 -5.02 30.76 16.49
CA LYS A 184 -6.25 31.24 17.14
C LYS A 184 -6.49 30.63 18.53
N ARG A 185 -5.69 29.65 18.96
CA ARG A 185 -5.88 28.86 20.20
C ARG A 185 -4.70 28.90 21.17
N GLU A 186 -3.77 29.83 21.00
CA GLU A 186 -2.68 30.05 21.96
C GLU A 186 -3.16 30.35 23.40
N ASP A 187 -4.47 30.54 23.62
CA ASP A 187 -5.04 30.74 24.96
C ASP A 187 -5.66 29.52 25.66
N MET A 188 -5.90 28.34 25.06
CA MET A 188 -6.56 27.24 25.83
C MET A 188 -6.25 25.77 25.43
N THR A 189 -5.62 25.07 26.39
CA THR A 189 -5.76 23.66 26.84
C THR A 189 -5.31 22.44 25.99
N ALA A 190 -4.97 21.37 26.73
CA ALA A 190 -4.40 20.06 26.37
C ALA A 190 -4.99 19.31 25.15
N LYS A 191 -6.19 19.66 24.68
CA LYS A 191 -6.78 19.11 23.44
C LYS A 191 -6.01 19.50 22.18
N ALA A 192 -5.25 20.60 22.21
CA ALA A 192 -4.39 21.01 21.11
C ALA A 192 -3.21 20.04 20.88
N ARG A 193 -2.67 19.45 21.97
CA ARG A 193 -1.53 18.53 21.93
C ARG A 193 -1.87 17.21 21.24
N ASP A 194 -3.03 16.64 21.54
CA ASP A 194 -3.48 15.34 20.97
C ASP A 194 -3.75 15.42 19.44
N ASN A 195 -4.20 16.58 18.94
CA ASN A 195 -4.37 16.83 17.50
C ASN A 195 -3.05 17.16 16.78
N HIS A 196 -2.10 17.80 17.47
CA HIS A 196 -0.77 18.09 16.95
C HIS A 196 -0.01 16.78 16.66
N ASP A 197 0.01 15.87 17.63
CA ASP A 197 0.69 14.58 17.52
C ASP A 197 0.13 13.74 16.37
N LEU A 198 -1.20 13.66 16.22
CA LEU A 198 -1.87 12.90 15.16
C LEU A 198 -1.61 13.42 13.74
N THR A 199 -1.32 14.71 13.60
CA THR A 199 -1.06 15.36 12.30
C THR A 199 0.38 15.15 11.89
N PHE A 200 1.32 15.24 12.84
CA PHE A 200 2.72 14.90 12.62
C PHE A 200 2.88 13.46 12.12
N SER A 201 2.10 12.53 12.68
CA SER A 201 1.97 11.14 12.20
C SER A 201 1.65 11.05 10.71
N LEU A 202 0.69 11.85 10.25
CA LEU A 202 0.22 11.81 8.86
C LEU A 202 1.25 12.42 7.91
N VAL A 203 1.92 13.50 8.30
CA VAL A 203 2.99 14.09 7.49
C VAL A 203 4.14 13.10 7.30
N ILE A 204 4.50 12.35 8.36
CA ILE A 204 5.52 11.29 8.27
C ILE A 204 5.06 10.14 7.36
N VAL A 205 3.82 9.65 7.48
CA VAL A 205 3.27 8.62 6.55
C VAL A 205 3.39 9.09 5.11
N VAL A 206 3.04 10.35 4.86
CA VAL A 206 3.05 10.92 3.51
C VAL A 206 4.47 11.04 2.97
N LEU A 207 5.42 11.53 3.77
CA LEU A 207 6.84 11.62 3.37
C LEU A 207 7.44 10.24 3.09
N VAL A 208 7.19 9.25 3.96
CA VAL A 208 7.64 7.87 3.75
C VAL A 208 7.00 7.29 2.50
N PHE A 209 5.70 7.50 2.30
CA PHE A 209 5.01 7.08 1.09
C PHE A 209 5.62 7.72 -0.15
N VAL A 210 5.88 9.03 -0.16
CA VAL A 210 6.51 9.73 -1.30
C VAL A 210 7.88 9.13 -1.63
N ILE A 211 8.75 8.99 -0.62
CA ILE A 211 10.12 8.48 -0.80
C ILE A 211 10.11 7.03 -1.28
N CYS A 212 9.30 6.17 -0.67
CA CYS A 212 9.26 4.76 -1.05
C CYS A 212 8.57 4.56 -2.40
N GLN A 213 7.56 5.37 -2.72
CA GLN A 213 6.82 5.26 -3.97
C GLN A 213 7.58 5.82 -5.18
N LEU A 214 8.57 6.70 -4.98
CA LEU A 214 9.44 7.24 -6.04
C LEU A 214 10.23 6.17 -6.81
N VAL A 215 10.46 4.99 -6.22
CA VAL A 215 11.30 3.94 -6.82
C VAL A 215 10.53 3.08 -7.84
N ASN A 216 9.23 2.87 -7.63
CA ASN A 216 8.36 2.14 -8.55
C ASN A 216 8.35 2.69 -9.98
N PRO A 217 8.19 4.01 -10.21
CA PRO A 217 8.15 4.54 -11.55
C PRO A 217 9.51 4.54 -12.25
N ILE A 218 10.59 4.78 -11.51
CA ILE A 218 11.95 4.70 -12.07
C ILE A 218 12.24 3.26 -12.49
N HIS A 219 11.80 2.23 -11.73
CA HIS A 219 11.94 0.82 -12.14
C HIS A 219 11.25 0.56 -13.49
N ARG A 220 10.02 1.08 -13.65
CA ARG A 220 9.23 0.85 -14.86
C ARG A 220 9.77 1.61 -16.06
N LEU A 221 10.27 2.82 -15.84
CA LEU A 221 10.94 3.61 -16.87
C LEU A 221 12.22 2.91 -17.34
N LEU A 222 13.05 2.44 -16.40
CA LEU A 222 14.24 1.65 -16.69
C LEU A 222 13.88 0.35 -17.44
N ALA A 223 12.81 -0.35 -17.03
CA ALA A 223 12.36 -1.57 -17.71
C ALA A 223 11.77 -1.32 -19.12
N ALA A 224 11.37 -0.09 -19.43
CA ALA A 224 10.92 0.31 -20.77
C ALA A 224 12.08 0.73 -21.68
N ILE A 225 13.12 1.35 -21.11
CA ILE A 225 14.30 1.85 -21.85
C ILE A 225 15.32 0.74 -22.11
N TYR A 226 15.58 -0.14 -21.13
CA TYR A 226 16.59 -1.19 -21.23
C TYR A 226 15.99 -2.51 -21.76
N PRO A 227 16.51 -3.07 -22.87
CA PRO A 227 16.07 -4.36 -23.38
C PRO A 227 16.39 -5.51 -22.40
N LYS A 228 15.50 -6.51 -22.34
CA LYS A 228 15.56 -7.63 -21.37
C LYS A 228 16.85 -8.44 -21.40
N THR A 229 17.61 -8.36 -22.50
CA THR A 229 18.89 -9.02 -22.73
C THR A 229 20.03 -8.47 -21.87
N GLU A 230 19.86 -7.32 -21.22
CA GLU A 230 20.87 -6.72 -20.34
C GLU A 230 20.67 -7.02 -18.85
N ASN A 231 19.80 -7.96 -18.47
CA ASN A 231 19.65 -8.41 -17.07
C ASN A 231 20.78 -9.39 -16.65
N VAL A 232 22.03 -9.05 -16.98
CA VAL A 232 23.22 -9.81 -16.59
C VAL A 232 23.66 -9.36 -15.19
N CYS A 233 24.24 -10.26 -14.40
CA CYS A 233 24.82 -9.92 -13.10
C CYS A 233 25.83 -8.76 -13.27
N GLY A 234 25.67 -7.68 -12.50
CA GLY A 234 26.50 -6.47 -12.60
C GLY A 234 25.86 -5.31 -13.39
N SER A 235 24.72 -5.50 -14.06
CA SER A 235 24.05 -4.43 -14.80
C SER A 235 23.14 -3.57 -13.90
N VAL A 236 22.95 -2.30 -14.28
CA VAL A 236 22.07 -1.35 -13.57
C VAL A 236 20.63 -1.89 -13.40
N PRO A 237 20.00 -2.53 -14.41
CA PRO A 237 18.66 -3.11 -14.27
C PRO A 237 18.56 -4.22 -13.21
N PHE A 238 19.63 -5.00 -13.03
CA PHE A 238 19.67 -6.09 -12.06
C PHE A 238 19.57 -5.58 -10.61
N TYR A 239 20.42 -4.61 -10.24
CA TYR A 239 20.39 -4.01 -8.90
C TYR A 239 19.11 -3.22 -8.66
N TYR A 240 18.63 -2.50 -9.68
CA TYR A 240 17.44 -1.66 -9.54
C TYR A 240 16.18 -2.47 -9.25
N LYS A 241 16.02 -3.64 -9.86
CA LYS A 241 14.89 -4.54 -9.59
C LYS A 241 14.84 -4.96 -8.11
N SER A 242 15.98 -5.33 -7.54
CA SER A 242 16.09 -5.71 -6.13
C SER A 242 15.77 -4.54 -5.20
N TRP A 243 16.32 -3.35 -5.48
CA TRP A 243 16.00 -2.14 -4.73
C TRP A 243 14.52 -1.77 -4.80
N ALA A 244 13.91 -1.84 -5.99
CA ALA A 244 12.47 -1.58 -6.15
C ALA A 244 11.61 -2.52 -5.29
N SER A 245 11.92 -3.83 -5.28
CA SER A 245 11.22 -4.79 -4.42
C SER A 245 11.44 -4.53 -2.93
N ILE A 246 12.65 -4.16 -2.51
CA ILE A 246 12.94 -3.82 -1.10
C ILE A 246 12.15 -2.60 -0.67
N LEU A 247 12.12 -1.54 -1.48
CA LEU A 247 11.42 -0.29 -1.14
C LEU A 247 9.90 -0.43 -1.16
N VAL A 248 9.34 -1.28 -2.02
CA VAL A 248 7.90 -1.63 -1.96
C VAL A 248 7.57 -2.35 -0.66
N ASN A 249 8.37 -3.34 -0.27
CA ASN A 249 8.18 -4.05 0.99
C ASN A 249 8.38 -3.12 2.19
N PHE A 250 9.38 -2.23 2.13
CA PHE A 250 9.62 -1.24 3.16
C PHE A 250 8.45 -0.26 3.28
N ASN A 251 7.83 0.17 2.18
CA ASN A 251 6.63 1.03 2.19
C ASN A 251 5.48 0.37 2.99
N SER A 252 5.14 -0.86 2.63
CA SER A 252 4.05 -1.58 3.29
C SER A 252 4.39 -1.96 4.74
N ALA A 253 5.63 -2.34 5.04
CA ALA A 253 6.07 -2.62 6.41
C ALA A 253 6.10 -1.34 7.28
N SER A 254 6.51 -0.21 6.71
CA SER A 254 6.58 1.08 7.41
C SER A 254 5.21 1.52 7.89
N ASN A 255 4.14 1.27 7.13
CA ASN A 255 2.78 1.63 7.55
C ASN A 255 2.42 1.02 8.93
N PHE A 256 2.81 -0.23 9.20
CA PHE A 256 2.65 -0.85 10.52
C PHE A 256 3.42 -0.10 11.61
N PHE A 257 4.70 0.19 11.38
CA PHE A 257 5.54 0.93 12.32
C PHE A 257 5.04 2.35 12.54
N ILE A 258 4.55 3.03 11.51
CA ILE A 258 4.04 4.39 11.62
C ILE A 258 2.72 4.41 12.37
N PHE A 259 1.84 3.43 12.18
CA PHE A 259 0.63 3.30 13.02
C PHE A 259 0.97 2.96 14.47
N CYS A 260 1.97 2.11 14.71
CA CYS A 260 2.51 1.82 16.03
C CYS A 260 3.16 3.04 16.69
N LEU A 261 3.96 3.81 15.95
CA LEU A 261 4.75 4.89 16.51
C LEU A 261 3.98 6.20 16.60
N CYS A 262 3.02 6.44 15.71
CA CYS A 262 2.42 7.76 15.59
C CYS A 262 0.91 7.75 15.90
N GLY A 263 0.30 6.58 16.14
CA GLY A 263 -1.09 6.46 16.60
C GLY A 263 -1.18 6.31 18.12
N ILE A 264 -1.35 7.40 18.87
CA ILE A 264 -1.53 7.38 20.34
C ILE A 264 -2.66 6.41 20.75
N GLY A 265 -3.76 6.40 20.00
CA GLY A 265 -4.89 5.48 20.24
C GLY A 265 -4.63 4.02 19.83
N PHE A 266 -3.66 3.76 18.97
CA PHE A 266 -3.25 2.40 18.57
C PHE A 266 -2.22 1.85 19.58
N ARG A 267 -1.24 2.65 20.01
CA ARG A 267 -0.30 2.32 21.09
C ARG A 267 -1.01 1.87 22.36
N ARG A 268 -1.98 2.66 22.85
CA ARG A 268 -2.77 2.30 24.05
C ARG A 268 -3.46 0.94 23.92
N ARG A 269 -3.88 0.55 22.71
CA ARG A 269 -4.54 -0.73 22.46
C ARG A 269 -3.59 -1.89 22.27
N LEU A 270 -2.46 -1.68 21.60
CA LEU A 270 -1.39 -2.68 21.50
C LEU A 270 -0.87 -3.00 22.90
N ILE A 271 -0.68 -2.00 23.74
CA ILE A 271 -0.37 -2.16 25.17
C ILE A 271 -1.52 -2.88 25.88
N GLN A 272 -2.80 -2.52 25.68
CA GLN A 272 -3.91 -3.28 26.29
C GLN A 272 -4.03 -4.73 25.80
N MET A 273 -3.69 -5.05 24.55
CA MET A 273 -3.75 -6.41 24.01
C MET A 273 -2.55 -7.24 24.45
N CYS A 274 -1.36 -6.64 24.50
CA CYS A 274 -0.14 -7.30 24.98
C CYS A 274 -0.09 -7.40 26.52
N CYS A 275 -0.70 -6.46 27.24
CA CYS A 275 -0.71 -6.40 28.71
C CYS A 275 -2.02 -6.88 29.36
N ARG A 276 -3.08 -7.25 28.62
CA ARG A 276 -4.20 -8.04 29.18
C ARG A 276 -3.77 -9.51 29.30
N ARG A 277 -2.94 -9.77 30.30
CA ARG A 277 -2.70 -11.10 30.86
C ARG A 277 -2.86 -10.96 32.37
N GLY A 278 -3.96 -11.47 32.92
CA GLY A 278 -4.08 -11.79 34.35
C GLY A 278 -4.88 -10.85 35.26
N SER A 279 -6.16 -10.57 34.96
CA SER A 279 -7.11 -10.25 36.02
C SER A 279 -8.32 -11.17 35.88
N VAL A 280 -8.16 -12.40 36.38
CA VAL A 280 -9.28 -13.25 36.75
C VAL A 280 -9.96 -12.53 37.91
N GLU A 281 -11.15 -11.98 37.68
CA GLU A 281 -12.02 -11.49 38.76
C GLU A 281 -12.40 -12.70 39.64
N PRO A 282 -12.24 -12.63 40.97
CA PRO A 282 -12.79 -13.65 41.85
C PRO A 282 -14.32 -13.54 41.82
N SER A 283 -14.95 -14.65 41.44
CA SER A 283 -16.40 -14.85 41.56
C SER A 283 -16.82 -14.71 43.01
N HIS A 284 -17.48 -13.60 43.36
CA HIS A 284 -18.30 -13.52 44.56
C HIS A 284 -19.50 -14.45 44.37
N PHE A 285 -19.44 -15.62 45.02
CA PHE A 285 -20.62 -16.37 45.40
C PHE A 285 -21.09 -15.81 46.75
N MET A 286 -22.31 -15.28 46.77
CA MET A 286 -23.18 -15.22 47.94
C MET A 286 -24.59 -15.53 47.46
#